data_AF-A0A3C1YPR6-F1
#
_entry.id   AF-A0A3C1YPR6-F1
#
_cell.length_a   1.000
_cell.length_b   1.000
_cell.length_c   1.000
_cell.angle_alpha   90.00
_cell.angle_beta   90.00
_cell.angle_gamma   90.00
#
_symmetry.space_group_name_H-M   'P 1'
#
loop_
_entity.id
_entity.type
_entity.pdbx_description
1 polymer ?
#
loop_
_entity_poly.entity_id
_entity_poly.type
_entity_poly.pdbx_seq_one_letter_code
_entity_poly.pdbx_strand_id
1 'polypeptide(L)' 'APTGGENLVGTEINVEAQYTYKVFLTFGASAGYLKLGDFYDSPAVTYNNSRPSHDPWVFFLNMMWLMF' A
#
# COMPACT_ATOMS: atom_id res chain seq x y z
N ALA A 1 19.48 -10.11 -8.82
CA ALA A 1 18.33 -9.65 -9.60
C ALA A 1 17.83 -10.75 -10.50
N PRO A 2 16.50 -10.89 -10.70
CA PRO A 2 15.93 -11.79 -11.69
C PRO A 2 16.31 -11.34 -13.11
N THR A 3 16.40 -12.27 -14.06
CA THR A 3 16.86 -11.98 -15.42
C THR A 3 15.93 -10.98 -16.10
N GLY A 4 16.44 -9.76 -16.36
CA GLY A 4 15.67 -8.68 -16.98
C GLY A 4 15.10 -7.63 -16.01
N GLY A 5 15.45 -7.68 -14.73
CA GLY A 5 15.16 -6.61 -13.74
C GLY A 5 16.38 -6.33 -12.85
N GLU A 6 16.26 -5.41 -11.88
CA GLU A 6 17.29 -5.20 -10.86
C GLU A 6 16.85 -5.67 -9.45
N ASN A 7 17.44 -5.12 -8.40
CA ASN A 7 17.25 -5.59 -7.03
C ASN A 7 16.24 -4.73 -6.24
N LEU A 8 15.70 -3.65 -6.81
CA LEU A 8 14.78 -2.77 -6.12
C LEU A 8 13.36 -3.28 -6.30
N VAL A 9 12.80 -3.85 -5.24
CA VAL A 9 11.40 -4.30 -5.23
C VAL A 9 10.44 -3.11 -5.33
N GLY A 10 10.65 -2.07 -4.54
CA GLY A 10 9.82 -0.88 -4.58
C GLY A 10 10.02 0.02 -3.36
N THR A 11 9.25 1.10 -3.29
CA THR A 11 9.22 2.02 -2.17
C THR A 11 7.79 2.25 -1.75
N GLU A 12 7.50 2.08 -0.46
CA GLU A 12 6.17 2.26 0.10
C GLU A 12 6.13 3.47 1.03
N ILE A 13 5.03 4.22 0.96
CA ILE A 13 4.69 5.25 1.93
C ILE A 13 3.34 4.93 2.55
N ASN A 14 3.29 4.98 3.88
CA ASN A 14 2.07 4.78 4.65
C ASN A 14 1.80 6.03 5.48
N VAL A 15 0.55 6.50 5.43
CA VAL A 15 0.07 7.64 6.19
C VAL A 15 -1.14 7.20 6.98
N GLU A 16 -1.11 7.43 8.29
CA GLU A 16 -2.22 7.15 9.17
C GLU A 16 -2.60 8.40 9.97
N ALA A 17 -3.90 8.67 10.04
CA ALA A 17 -4.49 9.73 10.85
C ALA A 17 -5.61 9.14 11.69
N GLN A 18 -5.61 9.44 12.98
CA GLN A 18 -6.64 9.01 13.91
C GLN A 18 -7.17 10.20 14.71
N TYR A 19 -8.48 10.25 14.88
CA TYR A 19 -9.18 11.26 15.65
C TYR A 19 -10.23 10.63 16.56
N THR A 20 -10.06 10.83 17.87
CA THR A 20 -11.01 10.38 18.88
C THR A 20 -11.90 11.54 19.32
N TYR A 21 -13.19 11.44 19.00
CA TYR A 21 -14.21 12.32 19.54
C TYR A 21 -14.64 11.84 20.93
N LYS A 22 -14.20 12.60 21.96
CA LYS A 22 -14.38 12.30 23.38
C LYS A 22 -13.76 10.94 23.75
N VAL A 23 -14.56 10.02 24.30
CA VAL A 23 -14.16 8.65 24.68
C VAL A 23 -14.97 7.59 23.94
N PHE A 24 -15.90 8.00 23.09
CA PHE A 24 -16.91 7.10 22.52
C PHE A 24 -16.63 6.73 21.09
N LEU A 25 -16.06 7.64 20.30
CA LEU A 25 -16.00 7.48 18.85
C LEU A 25 -14.63 7.82 18.33
N THR A 26 -13.95 6.84 17.72
CA THR A 26 -12.66 7.04 17.07
C THR A 26 -12.84 6.83 15.57
N PHE A 27 -12.45 7.84 14.81
CA PHE A 27 -12.28 7.75 13.37
C PHE A 27 -10.81 7.59 13.06
N GLY A 28 -10.50 6.79 12.05
CA GLY A 28 -9.16 6.75 11.51
C GLY A 28 -9.19 6.58 10.00
N ALA A 29 -8.10 7.02 9.40
CA ALA A 29 -7.86 6.99 7.98
C ALA A 29 -6.42 6.52 7.77
N SER A 30 -6.25 5.47 6.98
CA SER A 30 -4.94 4.93 6.62
C SER A 30 -4.84 4.88 5.10
N ALA A 31 -3.78 5.46 4.54
CA ALA A 31 -3.48 5.48 3.12
C ALA A 31 -2.11 4.86 2.90
N GLY A 32 -2.02 3.92 1.95
CA GLY A 32 -0.77 3.30 1.52
C GLY A 32 -0.55 3.52 0.03
N TYR A 33 0.66 3.89 -0.35
CA TYR A 33 1.06 4.02 -1.75
C TYR A 33 2.39 3.29 -1.95
N LEU A 34 2.41 2.35 -2.89
CA LEU A 34 3.59 1.58 -3.24
C LEU A 34 4.03 1.93 -4.65
N LYS A 35 5.26 2.42 -4.79
CA LYS A 35 5.92 2.61 -6.08
C LYS A 35 6.71 1.35 -6.43
N LEU A 36 6.37 0.71 -7.53
CA LEU A 36 7.04 -0.52 -7.99
C LEU A 36 8.43 -0.19 -8.54
N GLY A 37 9.44 -0.90 -8.06
CA GLY A 37 10.82 -0.80 -8.54
C GLY A 37 11.11 -1.66 -9.76
N ASP A 38 12.37 -1.66 -10.17
CA ASP A 38 12.92 -2.37 -11.34
C ASP A 38 12.91 -3.90 -11.21
N PHE A 39 12.65 -4.45 -10.03
CA PHE A 39 12.52 -5.89 -9.84
C PHE A 39 11.40 -6.48 -10.71
N TYR A 40 10.31 -5.71 -10.88
CA TYR A 40 9.13 -6.12 -11.64
C TYR A 40 9.27 -5.95 -13.15
N ASP A 41 10.40 -5.43 -13.65
CA ASP A 41 10.70 -5.40 -15.08
C ASP A 41 11.04 -6.80 -15.62
N SER A 42 11.48 -7.71 -14.76
CA SER A 42 11.75 -9.09 -15.14
C SER A 42 10.45 -9.87 -15.45
N PRO A 43 10.28 -10.43 -16.66
CA PRO A 43 9.11 -11.23 -17.02
C PRO A 43 8.94 -12.46 -16.14
N ALA A 44 10.04 -13.02 -15.62
CA ALA A 44 10.03 -14.20 -14.77
C ALA A 44 9.37 -14.00 -13.39
N VAL A 45 9.16 -12.74 -12.97
CA VAL A 45 8.53 -12.41 -11.68
C VAL A 45 7.13 -11.79 -11.84
N THR A 46 6.62 -11.72 -13.07
CA THR A 46 5.31 -11.15 -13.38
C THR A 46 4.36 -12.23 -13.90
N TYR A 47 3.08 -12.17 -13.50
CA TYR A 47 2.09 -13.21 -13.85
C TYR A 47 1.76 -13.25 -15.35
N ASN A 48 1.78 -12.09 -16.02
CA ASN A 48 1.45 -11.91 -17.43
C ASN A 48 2.68 -11.58 -18.29
N ASN A 49 3.90 -11.79 -17.78
CA ASN A 49 5.17 -11.41 -18.40
C ASN A 49 5.31 -9.90 -18.68
N SER A 50 4.50 -9.04 -18.05
CA SER A 50 4.63 -7.59 -18.14
C SER A 50 4.61 -6.94 -16.77
N ARG A 51 5.38 -5.85 -16.63
CA ARG A 51 5.34 -5.02 -15.42
C ARG A 51 3.91 -4.57 -15.15
N PRO A 52 3.41 -4.62 -13.89
CA PRO A 52 2.12 -4.04 -13.56
C PRO A 52 2.06 -2.57 -14.02
N SER A 53 1.05 -2.24 -14.82
CA SER A 53 0.96 -0.94 -15.50
C SER A 53 0.81 0.25 -14.54
N HIS A 54 0.38 -0.01 -13.30
CA HIS A 54 0.07 1.02 -12.31
C HIS A 54 0.66 0.65 -10.95
N ASP A 55 1.17 1.67 -10.27
CA ASP A 55 1.61 1.61 -8.89
C ASP A 55 0.39 1.44 -7.97
N PRO A 56 0.33 0.38 -7.14
CA PRO A 56 -0.84 0.12 -6.32
C PRO A 56 -0.94 1.12 -5.16
N TRP A 57 -2.18 1.47 -4.84
CA TRP A 57 -2.52 2.32 -3.70
C TRP A 57 -3.74 1.75 -2.98
N VAL A 58 -3.80 1.98 -1.67
CA VAL A 58 -4.87 1.52 -0.80
C VAL A 58 -5.29 2.64 0.13
N PHE A 59 -6.58 2.66 0.47
CA PHE A 59 -7.14 3.61 1.40
C PHE A 59 -8.18 2.92 2.27
N PHE A 60 -8.06 3.14 3.57
CA PHE A 60 -8.92 2.55 4.59
C PHE A 60 -9.48 3.65 5.48
N LEU A 61 -10.78 3.55 5.76
CA LEU A 61 -11.43 4.32 6.81
C LEU A 61 -11.91 3.34 7.87
N ASN A 62 -11.67 3.66 9.13
CA ASN A 62 -12.23 2.93 10.25
C ASN A 62 -13.02 3.86 11.18
N MET A 63 -14.05 3.28 11.80
CA MET A 63 -14.87 3.91 12.81
C MET A 63 -15.05 2.93 13.95
N MET A 64 -14.56 3.28 15.13
CA MET A 64 -14.67 2.49 16.35
C MET A 64 -15.60 3.21 17.31
N TRP A 65 -16.67 2.54 17.75
CA TRP A 65 -17.61 3.09 18.71
C TRP A 65 -17.65 2.22 19.97
N LEU A 66 -17.35 2.83 21.11
CA LEU A 66 -17.60 2.24 22.43
C LEU A 66 -19.06 2.47 22.86
N MET A 67 -19.84 1.38 22.89
CA MET A 67 -21.19 1.31 23.48
C MET A 67 -21.18 0.44 24.74
N PHE A 68 -22.11 0.72 25.67
CA PHE A 68 -22.36 -0.06 26.89
C PHE A 68 -23.73 -0.73 26.82
#